data_AF-A0AAV4FJG3-F1
#
_entry.id   AF-A0AAV4FJG3-F1
#
_cell.length_a   1.000
_cell.length_b   1.000
_cell.length_c   1.000
_cell.angle_alpha   90.00
_cell.angle_beta   90.00
_cell.angle_gamma   90.00
#
_symmetry.space_group_name_H-M   'P 1'
#
loop_
_entity.id
_entity.type
_entity.pdbx_description
1 polymer ?
#
loop_
_entity_poly.entity_id
_entity_poly.type
_entity_poly.pdbx_seq_one_letter_code
_entity_poly.pdbx_strand_id
1 'polypeptide(L)'
;MPKENLQDIPTYAYLQEQFRNFHVTGQKICRAEHEANHVAATYLCYLESARKLEELSSQYRGRGDRSVESSANIVGLKMPKLFSEDGSKPPDQ
;
A
#
# COMPACT_ATOMS: atom_id res chain seq x y z
N MET A 1 -13.75 -5.42 3.84
CA MET A 1 -14.36 -4.32 3.08
C MET A 1 -15.86 -4.35 3.26
N PRO A 2 -16.45 -3.38 3.97
CA PRO A 2 -17.90 -3.17 3.94
C PRO A 2 -18.32 -3.02 2.47
N LYS A 3 -19.44 -3.65 2.08
CA LYS A 3 -20.01 -3.48 0.74
C LYS A 3 -20.80 -2.17 0.73
N GLU A 4 -20.11 -1.05 0.77
CA GLU A 4 -20.74 0.25 0.49
C GLU A 4 -21.10 0.32 -1.00
N ASN A 5 -22.23 0.96 -1.33
CA ASN A 5 -22.56 1.11 -2.74
C ASN A 5 -21.54 2.05 -3.36
N LEU A 6 -20.98 1.65 -4.51
CA LEU A 6 -19.95 2.42 -5.20
C LEU A 6 -20.44 3.83 -5.57
N GLN A 7 -21.75 4.01 -5.77
CA GLN A 7 -22.39 5.30 -6.04
C GLN A 7 -22.41 6.25 -4.84
N ASP A 8 -22.27 5.74 -3.61
CA ASP A 8 -22.25 6.55 -2.39
C ASP A 8 -20.87 7.20 -2.16
N ILE A 9 -19.84 6.77 -2.90
CA ILE A 9 -18.49 7.30 -2.81
C ILE A 9 -18.41 8.62 -3.61
N PRO A 10 -18.21 9.78 -2.95
CA PRO A 10 -18.28 11.08 -3.62
C PRO A 10 -17.27 11.23 -4.77
N THR A 11 -16.08 10.65 -4.63
CA THR A 11 -15.04 10.68 -5.66
C THR A 11 -15.42 9.87 -6.89
N TYR A 12 -16.10 8.73 -6.70
CA TYR A 12 -16.57 7.90 -7.80
C TYR A 12 -17.71 8.60 -8.55
N ALA A 13 -18.69 9.15 -7.82
CA ALA A 13 -19.82 9.88 -8.40
C ALA A 13 -19.34 11.08 -9.24
N TYR A 14 -18.40 11.87 -8.70
CA TYR A 14 -17.78 12.98 -9.43
C TYR A 14 -17.08 12.52 -10.71
N LEU A 15 -16.25 11.47 -10.63
CA LEU A 15 -15.53 10.94 -11.78
C LEU A 15 -16.50 10.47 -12.87
N GLN A 16 -17.56 9.75 -12.48
CA GLN A 16 -18.59 9.27 -13.39
C GLN A 16 -19.32 10.43 -14.10
N GLU A 17 -19.64 11.49 -13.38
CA GLU A 17 -20.26 12.69 -13.96
C GLU A 17 -19.33 13.39 -14.97
N GLN A 18 -18.05 13.56 -14.64
CA GLN A 18 -17.07 14.15 -15.55
C GLN A 18 -16.95 13.34 -16.84
N PHE A 19 -16.88 12.01 -16.75
CA PHE A 19 -16.84 11.15 -17.94
C PHE A 19 -18.07 11.30 -18.83
N ARG A 20 -19.27 11.39 -18.24
CA ARG A 20 -20.51 11.60 -19.01
C ARG A 20 -20.53 12.97 -19.68
N ASN A 21 -20.07 14.01 -18.98
CA ASN A 21 -20.06 15.38 -19.49
C ASN A 21 -19.10 15.54 -20.68
N PHE A 22 -17.94 14.88 -20.64
CA PHE A 22 -16.94 14.99 -21.71
C PHE A 22 -17.15 14.01 -22.87
N HIS A 23 -18.12 13.09 -22.81
CA HIS A 23 -18.39 12.11 -23.87
C HIS A 23 -19.08 12.71 -25.13
N VAL A 24 -19.74 13.88 -25.04
CA VAL A 24 -20.62 14.39 -26.14
C VAL A 24 -20.27 15.79 -26.67
N THR A 25 -19.42 16.58 -26.00
CA THR A 25 -19.22 18.00 -26.35
C THR A 25 -18.12 18.27 -27.38
N GLY A 26 -18.51 18.74 -28.57
CA GLY A 26 -17.69 19.10 -29.75
C GLY A 26 -16.44 19.98 -29.54
N GLN A 27 -15.42 19.71 -30.36
CA GLN A 27 -14.19 20.48 -30.68
C GLN A 27 -13.17 20.79 -29.56
N LYS A 28 -13.51 20.76 -28.26
CA LYS A 28 -12.52 20.70 -27.15
C LYS A 28 -12.11 19.26 -26.77
N ILE A 29 -12.63 18.30 -27.54
CA ILE A 29 -12.74 16.85 -27.26
C ILE A 29 -11.41 16.20 -26.84
N CYS A 30 -10.32 16.36 -27.59
CA CYS A 30 -9.12 15.57 -27.30
C CYS A 30 -8.49 15.88 -25.94
N ARG A 31 -8.51 17.12 -25.47
CA ARG A 31 -7.81 17.48 -24.23
C ARG A 31 -8.61 17.13 -22.98
N ALA A 32 -9.89 17.49 -22.95
CA ALA A 32 -10.74 17.24 -21.79
C ALA A 32 -11.02 15.74 -21.59
N GLU A 33 -11.20 14.99 -22.68
CA GLU A 33 -11.32 13.53 -22.61
C GLU A 33 -10.03 12.88 -22.12
N HIS A 34 -8.87 13.34 -22.59
CA HIS A 34 -7.57 12.83 -22.13
C HIS A 34 -7.32 13.16 -20.66
N GLU A 35 -7.70 14.35 -20.21
CA GLU A 35 -7.64 14.75 -18.79
C GLU A 35 -8.57 13.88 -17.94
N ALA A 36 -9.81 13.62 -18.37
CA ALA A 36 -10.73 12.72 -17.67
C ALA A 36 -10.19 11.29 -17.58
N ASN A 37 -9.65 10.76 -18.68
CA ASN A 37 -8.98 9.45 -18.72
C ASN A 37 -7.76 9.40 -17.79
N HIS A 38 -6.95 10.45 -17.77
CA HIS A 38 -5.81 10.55 -16.86
C HIS A 38 -6.28 10.49 -15.40
N VAL A 39 -7.30 11.27 -15.03
CA VAL A 39 -7.84 11.29 -13.67
C VAL A 39 -8.40 9.92 -13.27
N ALA A 40 -9.11 9.22 -14.17
CA ALA A 40 -9.56 7.85 -13.90
C ALA A 40 -8.40 6.87 -13.70
N ALA A 41 -7.36 6.95 -14.54
CA ALA A 41 -6.18 6.12 -14.40
C ALA A 41 -5.44 6.40 -13.07
N THR A 42 -5.33 7.67 -12.66
CA THR A 42 -4.77 8.06 -11.37
C THR A 42 -5.60 7.50 -10.21
N TYR A 43 -6.93 7.57 -10.29
CA TYR A 43 -7.80 7.03 -9.24
C TYR A 43 -7.72 5.51 -9.14
N LEU A 44 -7.64 4.81 -10.29
CA LEU A 44 -7.40 3.37 -10.31
C LEU A 44 -6.07 3.02 -9.63
N CYS A 45 -4.98 3.70 -10.00
CA CYS A 45 -3.67 3.52 -9.38
C CYS A 45 -3.72 3.76 -7.87
N TYR A 46 -4.45 4.79 -7.42
CA TYR A 46 -4.68 5.05 -6.01
C TYR A 46 -5.38 3.87 -5.31
N LEU A 47 -6.48 3.37 -5.86
CA LEU A 47 -7.21 2.23 -5.27
C LEU A 47 -6.36 0.96 -5.21
N GLU A 48 -5.61 0.66 -6.28
CA GLU A 48 -4.70 -0.47 -6.33
C GLU A 48 -3.58 -0.35 -5.29
N SER A 49 -2.97 0.83 -5.19
CA SER A 49 -1.91 1.11 -4.22
C SER A 49 -2.41 1.05 -2.78
N ALA A 50 -3.63 1.52 -2.51
CA ALA A 50 -4.27 1.43 -1.20
C ALA A 50 -4.50 -0.03 -0.80
N ARG A 51 -5.00 -0.87 -1.72
CA ARG A 51 -5.18 -2.31 -1.46
C ARG A 51 -3.84 -3.00 -1.19
N LYS A 52 -2.82 -2.69 -1.99
CA LYS A 52 -1.47 -3.23 -1.80
C LYS A 52 -0.85 -2.77 -0.49
N LEU A 53 -1.07 -1.52 -0.10
CA LEU A 53 -0.62 -0.97 1.18
C LEU A 53 -1.28 -1.70 2.35
N GLU A 54 -2.59 -2.00 2.26
CA GLU A 54 -3.29 -2.78 3.28
C GLU A 54 -2.68 -4.18 3.42
N GLU A 55 -2.45 -4.87 2.31
CA GLU A 55 -1.78 -6.18 2.28
C GLU A 55 -0.39 -6.12 2.92
N LEU A 56 0.44 -5.16 2.50
CA LEU A 56 1.78 -4.96 3.03
C LEU A 56 1.73 -4.63 4.53
N SER A 57 0.80 -3.79 4.94
CA SER A 57 0.61 -3.43 6.35
C SER A 57 0.17 -4.63 7.18
N SER A 58 -0.65 -5.52 6.64
CA SER A 58 -1.06 -6.74 7.36
C SER A 58 0.12 -7.68 7.62
N GLN A 59 1.05 -7.77 6.66
CA GLN A 59 2.22 -8.63 6.76
C GLN A 59 3.31 -8.01 7.65
N TYR A 60 3.60 -6.73 7.45
CA TYR A 60 4.78 -6.09 8.04
C TYR A 60 4.48 -5.17 9.21
N ARG A 61 3.28 -4.59 9.33
CA ARG A 61 2.92 -3.70 10.44
C ARG A 61 2.62 -4.53 11.69
N GLY A 62 3.39 -4.33 12.75
CA GLY A 62 3.11 -4.91 14.06
C GLY A 62 1.87 -4.27 14.69
N ARG A 63 1.13 -5.02 15.53
CA ARG A 63 0.05 -4.47 16.38
C ARG A 63 0.55 -3.51 17.48
N GLY A 64 1.84 -3.18 17.49
CA GLY A 64 2.54 -2.34 18.46
C GLY A 64 4.06 -2.38 18.20
N ASP A 65 4.85 -1.91 19.16
CA ASP A 65 6.32 -1.92 19.07
C ASP A 65 6.84 -3.37 19.13
N ARG A 66 7.34 -3.88 17.99
CA ARG A 66 8.03 -5.17 17.94
C ARG A 66 9.49 -4.98 18.35
N SER A 67 10.08 -6.00 18.97
CA SER A 67 11.53 -6.03 19.22
C SER A 67 12.31 -6.03 17.90
N VAL A 68 13.55 -5.53 17.94
CA VAL A 68 14.46 -5.50 16.79
C VAL A 68 14.69 -6.90 16.22
N GLU A 69 14.80 -7.90 17.09
CA GLU A 69 14.97 -9.31 16.69
C GLU A 69 13.74 -9.86 15.96
N SER A 70 12.53 -9.57 16.45
CA SER A 70 11.29 -9.99 15.78
C SER A 70 11.15 -9.34 14.40
N SER A 71 11.52 -8.06 14.29
CA SER A 71 11.51 -7.33 13.01
C SER A 71 12.54 -7.89 12.02
N ALA A 72 13.75 -8.20 12.50
CA ALA A 72 14.80 -8.81 11.68
C ALA A 72 14.35 -10.15 11.09
N ASN A 73 13.73 -11.02 11.91
CA ASN A 73 13.27 -12.34 11.45
C ASN A 73 12.19 -12.27 10.36
N ILE A 74 11.30 -11.27 10.38
CA ILE A 74 10.22 -11.12 9.39
C ILE A 74 10.76 -10.85 7.99
N VAL A 75 11.90 -10.16 7.90
CA VAL A 75 12.58 -9.88 6.63
C VAL A 75 13.69 -10.88 6.32
N GLY A 76 13.81 -11.98 7.09
CA GLY A 76 14.81 -13.03 6.89
C GLY A 76 16.22 -12.68 7.39
N LEU A 77 16.37 -11.65 8.22
CA LEU A 77 17.62 -11.26 8.84
C LEU A 77 17.78 -11.93 10.21
N LYS A 78 19.02 -12.20 10.60
CA LYS A 78 19.37 -12.77 11.91
C LYS A 78 20.18 -11.77 12.71
N MET A 79 19.91 -11.66 14.01
CA MET A 79 20.71 -10.84 14.91
C MET A 79 22.14 -11.39 14.99
N PRO A 80 23.17 -10.53 14.95
CA PRO A 80 24.54 -10.97 15.19
C PRO A 80 24.66 -11.49 16.62
N LYS A 81 25.37 -12.61 16.80
CA LYS A 81 25.70 -13.10 18.14
C LYS A 81 26.67 -12.09 18.75
N LEU A 82 26.25 -11.41 19.81
CA LEU A 82 27.17 -10.66 20.66
C LEU A 82 28.18 -11.65 21.22
N PHE A 83 29.48 -11.33 21.12
CA PHE A 83 30.54 -12.16 21.67
C PHE A 83 30.24 -12.39 23.17
N SER A 84 29.93 -13.64 23.53
CA SER A 84 29.65 -14.03 24.90
C SER A 84 30.91 -14.73 25.41
N GLU A 85 31.50 -14.22 26.48
CA GLU A 85 32.74 -14.71 27.12
C GLU A 85 32.59 -16.12 27.76
N ASP A 86 31.72 -16.99 27.24
CA ASP A 86 31.50 -18.33 27.77
C ASP A 86 32.44 -19.38 27.12
N GLY A 87 33.47 -18.91 26.39
CA GLY A 87 34.53 -19.74 25.82
C GLY A 87 35.77 -19.91 26.72
N SER A 88 35.74 -19.44 27.97
CA SER A 88 36.88 -19.54 28.89
C SER A 88 36.58 -20.44 30.09
N LYS A 89 36.38 -21.73 29.85
CA LYS A 89 36.78 -22.71 30.88
C LYS A 89 37.69 -23.77 30.24
N PRO A 90 38.99 -23.81 30.59
CA PRO A 90 39.84 -24.91 30.20
C PRO A 90 39.23 -26.21 30.75
N PRO A 91 39.40 -27.35 30.07
CA PRO A 91 38.98 -28.63 30.63
C PRO A 91 39.74 -28.83 31.94
N ASP A 92 38.99 -29.04 33.03
CA ASP A 92 39.54 -29.53 34.29
C ASP A 92 40.26 -30.86 34.00
N GLN A 93 41.54 -30.87 34.40
CA GLN A 93 42.52 -31.96 34.58
C GLN A 93 42.22 -33.36 34.00
#